data_AF-A0A5C6UEQ9-F1
#
_entry.id   AF-A0A5C6UEQ9-F1
#
_cell.length_a   1.000
_cell.length_b   1.000
_cell.length_c   1.000
_cell.angle_alpha   90.00
_cell.angle_beta   90.00
_cell.angle_gamma   90.00
#
_symmetry.space_group_name_H-M   'P 1'
#
loop_
_entity.id
_entity.type
_entity.pdbx_description
1 polymer ?
#
loop_
_entity_poly.entity_id
_entity_poly.type
_entity_poly.pdbx_seq_one_letter_code
_entity_poly.pdbx_strand_id
1 'polypeptide(L)'
;MPKHAETRHLPYTPEQMFDMVADVARYPEFLPWVSAMRVRSNSETETLADMIVGFKGLRETFTSRVEKTRPDAITVDYVEGPLKFLRNEWRFRPEPGGCAVDFTVDFAFKNRMFEMIAGQVFGVALRKMIGAFETRAAQLYAAGGTGSSSSSAHSAA
;
A
#
# COMPACT_ATOMS: atom_id res chain seq x y z
N MET A 1 6.34 20.41 3.80
CA MET A 1 5.37 19.31 3.94
C MET A 1 5.64 18.32 2.82
N PRO A 2 6.13 17.11 3.12
CA PRO A 2 6.49 16.16 2.06
C PRO A 2 5.23 15.42 1.59
N LYS A 3 4.53 16.00 0.63
CA LYS A 3 3.65 15.22 -0.24
C LYS A 3 4.56 14.40 -1.16
N HIS A 4 4.37 13.09 -1.19
CA HIS A 4 5.06 12.21 -2.14
C HIS A 4 4.04 11.56 -3.04
N ALA A 5 4.37 11.47 -4.33
CA ALA A 5 3.59 10.75 -5.32
C ALA A 5 4.55 9.89 -6.14
N GLU A 6 4.15 8.65 -6.41
CA GLU A 6 4.94 7.68 -7.17
C GLU A 6 4.02 6.75 -7.95
N THR A 7 4.39 6.43 -9.18
CA THR A 7 3.69 5.46 -10.01
C THR A 7 4.59 4.26 -10.26
N ARG A 8 4.07 3.05 -10.08
CA ARG A 8 4.77 1.79 -10.36
C ARG A 8 3.99 0.97 -11.37
N HIS A 9 4.68 0.48 -12.40
CA HIS A 9 4.10 -0.39 -13.43
C HIS A 9 4.47 -1.83 -13.11
N LEU A 10 3.45 -2.67 -12.87
CA LEU A 10 3.64 -4.04 -12.40
C LEU A 10 2.92 -5.03 -13.32
N PRO A 11 3.49 -6.22 -13.59
CA PRO A 11 2.88 -7.23 -14.47
C PRO A 11 1.80 -8.06 -13.74
N TYR A 12 0.96 -7.40 -12.95
CA TYR A 12 -0.11 -8.00 -12.15
C TYR A 12 -1.43 -7.28 -12.41
N THR A 13 -2.56 -7.94 -12.17
CA THR A 13 -3.87 -7.31 -12.40
C THR A 13 -4.18 -6.26 -11.32
N PRO A 14 -5.05 -5.27 -11.61
CA PRO A 14 -5.52 -4.32 -10.59
C PRO A 14 -6.11 -5.02 -9.35
N GLU A 15 -6.84 -6.11 -9.52
CA GLU A 15 -7.43 -6.89 -8.42
C GLU A 15 -6.34 -7.51 -7.53
N GLN A 16 -5.28 -8.06 -8.11
CA GLN A 16 -4.17 -8.62 -7.35
C GLN A 16 -3.47 -7.54 -6.52
N MET A 17 -3.24 -6.37 -7.11
CA MET A 17 -2.60 -5.25 -6.40
C MET A 17 -3.51 -4.67 -5.33
N PHE A 18 -4.80 -4.50 -5.64
CA PHE A 18 -5.82 -4.07 -4.70
C PHE A 18 -5.90 -5.02 -3.50
N ASP A 19 -5.99 -6.33 -3.72
CA ASP A 19 -6.13 -7.31 -2.63
C ASP A 19 -4.92 -7.30 -1.71
N MET A 20 -3.71 -7.20 -2.27
CA MET A 20 -2.48 -7.11 -1.50
C MET A 20 -2.42 -5.84 -0.63
N VAL A 21 -2.85 -4.69 -1.16
CA VAL A 21 -2.85 -3.41 -0.42
C VAL A 21 -4.04 -3.32 0.56
N ALA A 22 -5.19 -3.91 0.24
CA ALA A 22 -6.36 -3.94 1.10
C ALA A 22 -6.18 -4.86 2.32
N ASP A 23 -5.32 -5.89 2.22
CA ASP A 23 -5.01 -6.81 3.32
C ASP A 23 -3.98 -6.22 4.30
N VAL A 24 -4.40 -5.14 4.95
CA VAL A 24 -3.57 -4.38 5.91
C VAL A 24 -3.12 -5.23 7.10
N ALA A 25 -3.81 -6.34 7.42
CA ALA A 25 -3.44 -7.23 8.52
C ALA A 25 -2.07 -7.91 8.29
N ARG A 26 -1.70 -8.13 7.02
CA ARG A 26 -0.45 -8.81 6.65
C ARG A 26 0.75 -7.88 6.50
N TYR A 27 0.56 -6.58 6.65
CA TYR A 27 1.66 -5.61 6.53
C TYR A 27 2.87 -5.91 7.44
N PRO A 28 2.73 -6.41 8.69
CA PRO A 28 3.87 -6.78 9.52
C PRO A 28 4.73 -7.91 8.94
N GLU A 29 4.20 -8.72 8.01
CA GLU A 29 4.93 -9.83 7.40
C GLU A 29 6.01 -9.34 6.42
N PHE A 30 5.85 -8.16 5.83
CA PHE A 30 6.73 -7.69 4.75
C PHE A 30 7.16 -6.22 4.87
N LEU A 31 6.48 -5.39 5.66
CA LEU A 31 6.87 -3.99 5.86
C LEU A 31 7.83 -3.87 7.06
N PRO A 32 9.09 -3.45 6.86
CA PRO A 32 10.15 -3.56 7.87
C PRO A 32 9.99 -2.66 9.11
N TRP A 33 9.12 -1.64 9.05
CA TRP A 33 8.83 -0.72 10.15
C TRP A 33 7.48 -0.96 10.81
N VAL A 34 6.62 -1.79 10.20
CA VAL A 34 5.31 -2.09 10.76
C VAL A 34 5.51 -3.23 11.75
N SER A 35 5.52 -2.89 13.02
CA SER A 35 5.71 -3.86 14.09
C SER A 35 4.45 -4.71 14.33
N ALA A 36 3.28 -4.12 14.13
CA ALA A 36 2.01 -4.80 14.27
C ALA A 36 0.88 -4.00 13.60
N MET A 37 -0.16 -4.74 13.21
CA MET A 37 -1.43 -4.20 12.71
C MET A 37 -2.56 -4.76 13.56
N ARG A 38 -3.43 -3.88 14.07
CA ARG A 38 -4.63 -4.28 14.80
C ARG A 38 -5.86 -3.81 14.05
N VAL A 39 -6.51 -4.73 13.35
CA VAL A 39 -7.78 -4.48 12.67
C VAL A 39 -8.89 -4.39 13.73
N ARG A 40 -9.56 -3.24 13.81
CA ARG A 40 -10.70 -3.00 14.72
C ARG A 40 -12.01 -3.41 14.07
N SER A 41 -12.18 -3.10 12.79
CA SER A 41 -13.30 -3.53 11.95
C SER A 41 -12.84 -3.66 10.50
N ASN A 42 -13.46 -4.57 9.76
CA ASN A 42 -13.15 -4.81 8.35
C ASN A 42 -14.43 -5.20 7.60
N SER A 43 -14.68 -4.53 6.49
CA SER A 43 -15.72 -4.83 5.51
C SER A 43 -15.14 -4.75 4.09
N GLU A 44 -15.99 -4.99 3.10
CA GLU A 44 -15.62 -4.86 1.68
C GLU A 44 -15.26 -3.43 1.29
N THR A 45 -15.89 -2.43 1.92
CA THR A 45 -15.75 -1.01 1.57
C THR A 45 -14.93 -0.20 2.58
N GLU A 46 -14.70 -0.73 3.79
CA GLU A 46 -14.02 0.01 4.85
C GLU A 46 -13.18 -0.89 5.76
N THR A 47 -12.08 -0.39 6.30
CA THR A 47 -11.35 -1.00 7.41
C THR A 47 -10.89 0.06 8.38
N LEU A 48 -11.15 -0.15 9.66
CA LEU A 48 -10.56 0.66 10.73
C LEU A 48 -9.44 -0.15 11.37
N ALA A 49 -8.22 0.36 11.35
CA ALA A 49 -7.06 -0.35 11.88
C ALA A 49 -6.05 0.55 12.57
N ASP A 50 -5.38 -0.01 13.57
CA ASP A 50 -4.22 0.61 14.22
C ASP A 50 -2.94 0.06 13.58
N MET A 51 -2.11 0.96 13.08
CA MET A 51 -0.76 0.64 12.61
C MET A 51 0.25 1.06 13.67
N ILE A 52 1.06 0.10 14.11
CA ILE A 52 2.10 0.34 15.11
C ILE A 52 3.45 0.31 14.40
N VAL A 53 4.10 1.47 14.31
CA VAL A 53 5.40 1.61 13.66
C VAL A 53 6.53 1.65 14.68
N GLY A 54 7.66 1.04 14.33
CA GLY A 54 8.91 1.12 15.09
C GLY A 54 10.01 1.77 14.26
N PHE A 55 10.63 2.83 14.77
CA PHE A 55 11.80 3.44 14.15
C PHE A 55 12.82 3.94 15.19
N LYS A 56 14.04 3.38 15.18
CA LYS A 56 15.17 3.80 16.02
C LYS A 56 14.80 4.06 17.50
N GLY A 57 14.10 3.13 18.14
CA GLY A 57 13.70 3.23 19.56
C GLY A 57 12.40 4.01 19.81
N LEU A 58 11.83 4.65 18.79
CA LEU A 58 10.49 5.22 18.84
C LEU A 58 9.46 4.17 18.42
N ARG A 59 8.38 4.03 19.21
CA ARG A 59 7.22 3.21 18.87
C ARG A 59 5.98 4.07 18.94
N GLU A 60 5.32 4.23 17.80
CA GLU A 60 4.12 5.05 17.68
C GLU A 60 2.98 4.23 17.08
N THR A 61 1.77 4.59 17.48
CA THR A 61 0.53 3.97 16.98
C THR A 61 -0.32 5.02 16.29
N PHE A 62 -0.81 4.71 15.10
CA PHE A 62 -1.76 5.55 14.37
C PHE A 62 -2.99 4.72 14.04
N THR A 63 -4.17 5.28 14.31
CA THR A 63 -5.45 4.73 13.89
C THR A 63 -5.81 5.36 12.53
N SER A 64 -6.13 4.51 11.56
CA SER A 64 -6.53 4.94 10.21
C SER A 64 -7.82 4.26 9.76
N ARG A 65 -8.63 5.01 9.01
CA ARG A 65 -9.78 4.52 8.26
C ARG A 65 -9.33 4.29 6.82
N VAL A 66 -9.54 3.08 6.32
CA VAL A 66 -9.17 2.63 4.98
C VAL A 66 -10.45 2.41 4.21
N GLU A 67 -10.78 3.33 3.32
CA GLU A 67 -11.89 3.22 2.39
C GLU A 67 -11.45 2.47 1.14
N LYS A 68 -12.30 1.58 0.65
CA LYS A 68 -12.00 0.63 -0.40
C LYS A 68 -13.01 0.75 -1.54
N THR A 69 -12.51 0.98 -2.74
CA THR A 69 -13.28 0.92 -3.98
C THR A 69 -12.65 -0.15 -4.85
N ARG A 70 -13.14 -1.39 -4.74
CA ARG A 70 -12.54 -2.52 -5.45
C ARG A 70 -12.90 -2.48 -6.94
N PRO A 71 -11.93 -2.72 -7.86
CA PRO A 71 -10.49 -2.86 -7.65
C PRO A 71 -9.72 -1.53 -7.80
N ASP A 72 -10.41 -0.42 -8.03
CA ASP A 72 -9.85 0.81 -8.57
C ASP A 72 -9.01 1.63 -7.58
N ALA A 73 -9.39 1.69 -6.30
CA ALA A 73 -8.78 2.63 -5.37
C ALA A 73 -8.87 2.23 -3.88
N ILE A 74 -7.89 2.69 -3.11
CA ILE A 74 -7.89 2.66 -1.64
C ILE A 74 -7.51 4.04 -1.12
N THR A 75 -8.34 4.60 -0.23
CA THR A 75 -8.07 5.86 0.45
C THR A 75 -7.89 5.59 1.93
N VAL A 76 -6.81 6.10 2.51
CA VAL A 76 -6.48 5.95 3.92
C VAL A 76 -6.48 7.33 4.55
N ASP A 77 -7.41 7.56 5.46
CA ASP A 77 -7.50 8.79 6.24
C ASP A 77 -7.13 8.54 7.70
N TYR A 78 -6.41 9.49 8.27
CA TYR A 78 -6.02 9.49 9.65
C TYR A 78 -7.22 9.72 10.59
N VAL A 79 -7.27 8.94 11.66
CA VAL A 79 -8.29 9.06 12.71
C VAL A 79 -7.68 9.56 14.02
N GLU A 80 -6.61 8.91 14.50
CA GLU A 80 -6.04 9.21 15.83
C GLU A 80 -4.54 8.84 15.92
N GLY A 81 -3.79 9.51 16.79
CA GLY A 81 -2.35 9.31 17.01
C GLY A 81 -1.53 10.61 17.17
N PRO A 82 -0.21 10.52 16.95
CA PRO A 82 0.72 11.64 17.08
C PRO A 82 0.83 12.52 15.81
N LEU A 83 0.16 12.14 14.71
CA LEU A 83 0.10 12.93 13.48
C LEU A 83 -0.91 14.06 13.61
N LYS A 84 -0.61 15.17 12.94
CA LYS A 84 -1.57 16.24 12.70
C LYS A 84 -2.56 15.80 11.63
N PHE A 85 -2.06 15.16 10.58
CA PHE A 85 -2.87 14.49 9.56
C PHE A 85 -2.02 13.43 8.85
N LEU A 86 -2.69 12.45 8.26
CA LEU A 86 -2.14 11.54 7.27
C LEU A 86 -3.26 11.20 6.29
N ARG A 87 -2.93 11.29 5.01
CA ARG A 87 -3.79 10.88 3.90
C ARG A 87 -2.93 10.10 2.93
N ASN A 88 -3.39 8.92 2.57
CA ASN A 88 -2.73 8.08 1.59
C ASN A 88 -3.76 7.59 0.58
N GLU A 89 -3.41 7.65 -0.70
CA GLU A 89 -4.29 7.26 -1.80
C GLU A 89 -3.54 6.29 -2.71
N TRP A 90 -4.20 5.20 -3.02
CA TRP A 90 -3.77 4.20 -3.99
C TRP A 90 -4.79 4.17 -5.12
N ARG A 91 -4.30 4.17 -6.36
CA ARG A 91 -5.13 3.89 -7.54
C ARG A 91 -4.50 2.78 -8.35
N PHE A 92 -5.34 1.88 -8.83
CA PHE A 92 -4.94 0.72 -9.61
C PHE A 92 -5.53 0.87 -11.00
N ARG A 93 -4.70 1.28 -11.96
CA ARG A 93 -5.12 1.48 -13.35
C ARG A 93 -4.72 0.27 -14.19
N PRO A 94 -5.65 -0.35 -14.94
CA PRO A 94 -5.29 -1.41 -15.87
C PRO A 94 -4.41 -0.87 -17.00
N GLU A 95 -3.37 -1.60 -17.38
CA GLU A 95 -2.49 -1.29 -18.50
C GLU A 95 -2.18 -2.55 -19.33
N PRO A 96 -1.78 -2.42 -20.61
CA PRO A 96 -1.39 -3.57 -21.41
C PRO A 96 -0.27 -4.37 -20.73
N GLY A 97 -0.57 -5.61 -20.34
CA GLY A 97 0.38 -6.50 -19.67
C GLY A 97 0.46 -6.34 -18.15
N GLY A 98 -0.42 -5.55 -17.50
CA GLY A 98 -0.43 -5.44 -16.05
C GLY A 98 -1.27 -4.28 -15.49
N CYS A 99 -0.72 -3.59 -14.50
CA CYS A 99 -1.38 -2.51 -13.77
C CYS A 99 -0.37 -1.41 -13.40
N ALA A 100 -0.76 -0.15 -13.60
CA ALA A 100 -0.11 0.98 -12.97
C ALA A 100 -0.72 1.25 -11.60
N VAL A 101 0.13 1.23 -10.58
CA VAL A 101 -0.20 1.56 -9.20
C VAL A 101 0.25 2.98 -8.92
N ASP A 102 -0.68 3.92 -8.80
CA ASP A 102 -0.40 5.28 -8.37
C ASP A 102 -0.52 5.35 -6.85
N PHE A 103 0.55 5.76 -6.19
CA PHE A 103 0.64 5.91 -4.75
C PHE A 103 0.90 7.38 -4.39
N THR A 104 0.04 7.95 -3.56
CA THR A 104 0.24 9.29 -2.99
C THR A 104 0.15 9.25 -1.49
N VAL A 105 1.07 9.91 -0.78
CA VAL A 105 1.02 10.07 0.67
C VAL A 105 1.31 11.51 1.06
N ASP A 106 0.50 12.03 1.98
CA ASP A 106 0.65 13.34 2.58
C ASP A 106 0.42 13.22 4.08
N PHE A 107 1.34 13.75 4.88
CA PHE A 107 1.24 13.70 6.33
C PHE A 107 1.98 14.86 6.98
N ALA A 108 1.59 15.18 8.21
CA ALA A 108 2.35 16.07 9.08
C ALA A 108 2.32 15.56 10.52
N PHE A 109 3.43 15.72 11.23
CA PHE A 109 3.50 15.43 12.66
C PHE A 109 2.98 16.62 13.48
N LYS A 110 2.41 16.35 14.66
CA LYS A 110 2.06 17.42 15.62
C LYS A 110 3.30 18.16 16.15
N ASN A 111 4.43 17.45 16.28
CA ASN A 111 5.67 17.98 16.82
C ASN A 111 6.71 18.24 15.71
N ARG A 112 7.19 19.47 15.61
CA ARG A 112 8.19 19.92 14.62
C ARG A 112 9.52 19.17 14.73
N MET A 113 9.89 18.69 15.92
CA MET A 113 11.11 17.91 16.11
C MET A 113 11.00 16.51 15.46
N PHE A 114 9.83 15.85 15.60
CA PHE A 114 9.58 14.59 14.89
C PHE A 114 9.53 14.79 13.38
N GLU A 115 8.94 15.89 12.91
CA GLU A 115 8.91 16.21 11.48
C GLU A 115 10.31 16.32 10.86
N MET A 116 11.26 16.97 11.55
CA MET A 116 12.65 17.08 11.08
C MET A 116 13.35 15.71 11.01
N ILE A 117 13.27 14.90 12.07
CA ILE A 117 13.90 13.57 12.11
C ILE A 117 13.28 12.65 11.06
N ALA A 118 11.95 12.62 10.99
CA ALA A 118 11.22 11.82 10.02
C ALA A 118 11.55 12.26 8.59
N GLY A 119 11.64 13.57 8.32
CA GLY A 119 11.96 14.10 6.99
C GLY A 119 13.29 13.58 6.43
N GLN A 120 14.32 13.40 7.26
CA GLN A 120 15.63 12.90 6.82
C GLN A 120 15.61 11.42 6.41
N VAL A 121 14.72 10.62 7.01
CA VAL A 121 14.65 9.17 6.79
C VAL A 121 13.47 8.77 5.91
N PHE A 122 12.50 9.66 5.72
CA PHE A 122 11.25 9.40 5.04
C PHE A 122 11.45 8.90 3.62
N GLY A 123 12.28 9.57 2.81
CA GLY A 123 12.53 9.14 1.44
C GLY A 123 13.13 7.73 1.35
N VAL A 124 13.99 7.36 2.31
CA VAL A 124 14.58 6.01 2.38
C VAL A 124 13.53 4.98 2.83
N ALA A 125 12.73 5.32 3.84
CA ALA A 125 11.65 4.47 4.32
C ALA A 125 10.62 4.22 3.20
N LEU A 126 10.25 5.26 2.47
CA LEU A 126 9.23 5.16 1.43
C LEU A 126 9.68 4.29 0.26
N ARG A 127 10.89 4.49 -0.25
CA ARG A 127 11.45 3.62 -1.31
C ARG A 127 11.48 2.15 -0.91
N LYS A 128 11.85 1.87 0.34
CA LYS A 128 11.86 0.52 0.89
C LYS A 128 10.45 -0.05 1.08
N MET A 129 9.46 0.78 1.44
CA MET A 129 8.06 0.35 1.52
C MET A 129 7.55 -0.08 0.14
N ILE A 130 7.81 0.74 -0.88
CA ILE A 130 7.41 0.43 -2.26
C ILE A 130 8.09 -0.86 -2.74
N GLY A 131 9.40 -1.00 -2.55
CA GLY A 131 10.12 -2.22 -2.90
C GLY A 131 9.64 -3.46 -2.13
N ALA A 132 9.15 -3.30 -0.89
CA ALA A 132 8.57 -4.39 -0.12
C ALA A 132 7.22 -4.85 -0.71
N PHE A 133 6.38 -3.92 -1.19
CA PHE A 133 5.16 -4.26 -1.93
C PHE A 133 5.46 -4.98 -3.25
N GLU A 134 6.45 -4.52 -4.02
CA GLU A 134 6.89 -5.20 -5.25
C GLU A 134 7.37 -6.62 -4.97
N THR A 135 8.18 -6.79 -3.92
CA THR A 135 8.67 -8.11 -3.48
C THR A 135 7.52 -9.01 -3.04
N ARG A 136 6.55 -8.47 -2.30
CA ARG A 136 5.37 -9.21 -1.85
C ARG A 136 4.48 -9.64 -3.01
N ALA A 137 4.28 -8.77 -4.00
CA ALA A 137 3.54 -9.10 -5.22
C ALA A 137 4.21 -10.26 -5.98
N ALA A 138 5.54 -10.24 -6.10
CA ALA A 138 6.29 -11.34 -6.69
C ALA A 138 6.10 -12.66 -5.90
N GLN A 139 6.16 -12.63 -4.58
CA GLN A 139 5.94 -13.82 -3.75
C GLN A 139 4.54 -14.40 -3.89
N LEU A 140 3.51 -13.56 -4.03
CA LEU A 140 2.12 -13.99 -4.11
C LEU A 140 1.71 -14.43 -5.51
N TYR A 141 2.23 -13.78 -6.56
CA TYR A 141 1.67 -13.88 -7.91
C TYR A 141 2.64 -14.37 -8.99
N ALA A 142 3.96 -14.40 -8.74
CA ALA A 142 4.91 -14.84 -9.77
C ALA A 142 4.77 -16.32 -10.17
N ALA A 143 4.13 -17.16 -9.36
CA ALA A 143 3.87 -18.56 -9.65
C ALA A 143 2.49 -18.84 -10.29
N GLY A 144 1.62 -17.83 -10.44
CA GLY A 144 0.24 -17.99 -10.91
C GLY A 144 -0.05 -17.48 -12.32
N GLY A 145 0.94 -16.94 -13.02
CA GLY A 145 0.81 -16.32 -14.34
C GLY A 145 0.80 -17.31 -15.51
N THR A 146 -0.09 -18.31 -15.50
CA THR A 146 -0.47 -19.07 -16.71
C THR A 146 -1.92 -18.80 -17.05
N GLY A 147 -2.21 -17.54 -17.36
CA GLY A 147 -3.26 -17.19 -18.30
C GLY A 147 -2.69 -17.19 -19.71
N SER A 148 -2.20 -18.36 -20.17
CA SER A 148 -1.78 -18.51 -21.56
C SER A 148 -3.00 -18.35 -22.45
N SER A 149 -3.07 -17.19 -23.11
CA SER A 149 -3.97 -16.92 -24.22
C SER A 149 -3.64 -17.89 -25.36
N SER A 150 -4.17 -19.11 -25.33
CA SER A 150 -4.25 -19.94 -26.53
C SER A 150 -5.41 -19.44 -27.36
N SER A 151 -5.13 -18.40 -28.16
CA SER A 151 -5.88 -18.11 -29.37
C SER A 151 -5.81 -19.33 -30.28
N SER A 152 -6.79 -20.23 -30.18
CA SER A 152 -7.06 -21.22 -31.23
C SER A 152 -8.07 -20.60 -32.21
N ALA A 153 -7.55 -19.81 -33.14
CA ALA A 153 -8.22 -19.47 -34.39
C ALA A 153 -7.46 -20.17 -35.54
N HIS A 154 -8.24 -20.77 -36.45
CA HIS A 154 -7.88 -21.38 -37.75
C HIS A 154 -7.31 -22.81 -37.66
N SER A 155 -7.78 -23.83 -38.40
CA SER A 155 -8.44 -23.93 -39.72
C SER A 155 -9.38 -25.17 -39.72
N ALA A 156 -10.62 -25.12 -40.22
CA ALA A 156 -11.04 -25.28 -41.63
C ALA A 156 -10.61 -26.62 -42.29
N ALA A 157 -11.58 -27.54 -42.42
CA ALA A 157 -11.98 -28.34 -43.61
C ALA A 157 -12.62 -29.68 -43.19
#